data_AF-A0A7V9LDI9-F1
#
_entry.id   AF-A0A7V9LDI9-F1
#
_cell.length_a   1.000
_cell.length_b   1.000
_cell.length_c   1.000
_cell.angle_alpha   90.00
_cell.angle_beta   90.00
_cell.angle_gamma   90.00
#
_symmetry.space_group_name_H-M   'P 1'
#
loop_
_entity.id
_entity.type
_entity.pdbx_description
1 polymer ?
#
loop_
_entity_poly.entity_id
_entity_poly.type
_entity_poly.pdbx_seq_one_letter_code
_entity_poly.pdbx_strand_id
1 'polypeptide(L)'
;MRGAWLTIGLALGACESAEHRPGGSPGIPCATVASKVRASYTDAQRATFAREPKLARWFDVTMAILERSCDEDRWPEAVKKCALDAKPGDPSAMIGCNQTMPVELQQKMQDRLAEAMKKLD
;
A
#
# COMPACT_ATOMS: atom_id res chain seq x y z
N MET A 1 1.33 -43.66 -50.11
CA MET A 1 1.38 -42.22 -50.46
C MET A 1 2.12 -41.51 -49.34
N ARG A 2 3.13 -40.70 -49.71
CA ARG A 2 4.03 -39.96 -48.80
C ARG A 2 3.48 -38.54 -48.59
N GLY A 3 3.82 -37.95 -47.43
CA GLY A 3 3.78 -36.50 -47.17
C GLY A 3 2.48 -36.02 -46.53
N ALA A 4 2.45 -35.01 -45.66
CA ALA A 4 3.49 -34.17 -45.10
C ALA A 4 2.91 -33.53 -43.83
N TRP A 5 3.76 -33.32 -42.83
CA TRP A 5 3.45 -32.54 -41.64
C TRP A 5 3.35 -31.06 -42.04
N LEU A 6 2.23 -30.40 -41.76
CA LEU A 6 2.15 -28.94 -41.73
C LEU A 6 1.64 -28.47 -40.38
N THR A 7 2.56 -27.81 -39.69
CA THR A 7 2.36 -26.80 -38.65
C THR A 7 1.52 -25.64 -39.19
N ILE A 8 0.65 -25.08 -38.34
CA ILE A 8 0.14 -23.70 -38.23
C ILE A 8 -0.92 -23.81 -37.10
N GLY A 9 -0.74 -23.35 -35.87
CA GLY A 9 -0.12 -22.10 -35.45
C GLY A 9 -1.19 -21.02 -35.37
N LEU A 10 -2.06 -21.04 -34.35
CA LEU A 10 -2.88 -19.90 -33.91
C LEU A 10 -3.42 -20.18 -32.50
N ALA A 11 -2.51 -20.35 -31.54
CA ALA A 11 -2.86 -20.36 -30.13
C ALA A 11 -2.67 -18.93 -29.59
N LEU A 12 -3.79 -18.38 -29.11
CA LEU A 12 -3.92 -17.34 -28.08
C LEU A 12 -3.01 -16.11 -28.20
N GLY A 13 -3.67 -14.96 -28.42
CA GLY A 13 -3.10 -13.65 -28.17
C GLY A 13 -2.41 -13.60 -26.82
N ALA A 14 -1.08 -13.61 -26.89
CA ALA A 14 -0.21 -13.32 -25.78
C ALA A 14 -0.42 -11.86 -25.39
N CYS A 15 -0.80 -11.63 -24.13
CA CYS A 15 -0.50 -10.39 -23.43
C CYS A 15 1.02 -10.23 -23.41
N GLU A 16 1.55 -9.61 -24.45
CA GLU A 16 2.97 -9.29 -24.60
C GLU A 16 3.22 -7.92 -23.95
N SER A 17 3.55 -7.94 -22.66
CA SER A 17 4.38 -6.94 -21.96
C SER A 17 4.48 -7.32 -20.48
N ALA A 18 5.20 -8.39 -20.19
CA ALA A 18 5.74 -8.64 -18.85
C ALA A 18 7.22 -9.00 -19.01
N GLU A 19 8.01 -7.99 -19.36
CA GLU A 19 9.46 -8.07 -19.32
C GLU A 19 9.92 -8.39 -17.88
N HIS A 20 10.38 -9.61 -17.71
CA HIS A 20 11.52 -10.04 -16.90
C HIS A 20 12.02 -9.07 -15.82
N ARG A 21 11.73 -9.37 -14.54
CA ARG A 21 12.69 -9.18 -13.44
C ARG A 21 12.75 -10.40 -12.51
N PRO A 22 13.94 -10.76 -12.03
CA PRO A 22 14.24 -12.09 -11.49
C PRO A 22 13.85 -12.23 -10.01
N GLY A 23 13.34 -13.40 -9.64
CA GLY A 23 13.58 -14.10 -8.37
C GLY A 23 13.73 -13.31 -7.07
N GLY A 24 12.74 -12.52 -6.68
CA GLY A 24 12.54 -12.10 -5.29
C GLY A 24 11.12 -12.47 -4.87
N SER A 25 10.93 -13.02 -3.67
CA SER A 25 9.60 -13.25 -3.10
C SER A 25 8.71 -12.04 -3.40
N PRO A 26 7.44 -12.20 -3.85
CA PRO A 26 6.58 -11.04 -4.10
C PRO A 26 6.46 -10.27 -2.78
N GLY A 27 7.22 -9.18 -2.65
CA GLY A 27 7.23 -8.35 -1.44
C GLY A 27 5.83 -7.83 -1.18
N ILE A 28 5.52 -7.53 0.09
CA ILE A 28 4.19 -7.07 0.46
C ILE A 28 3.87 -5.78 -0.35
N PRO A 29 2.79 -5.76 -1.16
CA PRO A 29 2.43 -4.58 -1.92
C PRO A 29 2.00 -3.43 -1.01
N CYS A 30 2.44 -2.22 -1.31
CA CYS A 30 2.07 -1.03 -0.53
C CYS A 30 0.56 -0.74 -0.56
N ALA A 31 -0.10 -1.01 -1.69
CA ALA A 31 -1.54 -0.97 -1.80
C ALA A 31 -2.24 -1.94 -0.83
N THR A 32 -1.67 -3.12 -0.59
CA THR A 32 -2.22 -4.10 0.38
C THR A 32 -2.12 -3.56 1.81
N VAL A 33 -0.99 -2.94 2.16
CA VAL A 33 -0.80 -2.32 3.48
C VAL A 33 -1.81 -1.18 3.67
N ALA A 34 -1.85 -0.23 2.73
CA ALA A 34 -2.75 0.92 2.81
C ALA A 34 -4.22 0.50 2.85
N SER A 35 -4.62 -0.48 2.04
CA SER A 35 -5.99 -1.02 2.05
C SER A 35 -6.34 -1.66 3.39
N LYS A 36 -5.44 -2.45 3.98
CA LYS A 36 -5.69 -3.09 5.28
C LYS A 36 -5.81 -2.07 6.41
N VAL A 37 -4.91 -1.08 6.45
CA VAL A 37 -4.95 -0.01 7.44
C VAL A 37 -6.23 0.82 7.25
N ARG A 38 -6.55 1.21 6.01
CA ARG A 38 -7.79 1.95 5.70
C ARG A 38 -9.04 1.20 6.17
N ALA A 39 -9.16 -0.09 5.85
CA ALA A 39 -10.30 -0.92 6.28
C ALA A 39 -10.39 -1.02 7.81
N SER A 40 -9.26 -1.28 8.46
CA SER A 40 -9.17 -1.43 9.92
C SER A 40 -9.68 -0.21 10.69
N TYR A 41 -9.41 0.99 10.19
CA TYR A 41 -9.85 2.23 10.82
C TYR A 41 -11.23 2.68 10.37
N THR A 42 -11.59 2.47 9.10
CA THR A 42 -12.92 2.85 8.59
C THR A 42 -14.03 2.12 9.32
N ASP A 43 -13.83 0.83 9.63
CA ASP A 43 -14.80 0.06 10.40
C ASP A 43 -14.81 0.46 11.88
N ALA A 44 -13.64 0.65 12.50
CA ALA A 44 -13.53 1.03 13.90
C ALA A 44 -14.02 2.46 14.19
N GLN A 45 -13.82 3.39 13.25
CA GLN A 45 -14.13 4.82 13.40
C GLN A 45 -15.35 5.27 12.59
N ARG A 46 -16.15 4.33 12.05
CA ARG A 46 -17.29 4.62 11.19
C ARG A 46 -18.24 5.68 11.79
N ALA A 47 -18.58 5.54 13.07
CA ALA A 47 -19.46 6.46 13.77
C ALA A 47 -18.84 7.86 13.94
N THR A 48 -17.53 7.94 14.13
CA THR A 48 -16.76 9.18 14.26
C THR A 48 -16.70 9.89 12.90
N PHE A 49 -16.34 9.18 11.84
CA PHE A 49 -16.27 9.72 10.48
C PHE A 49 -17.63 10.22 9.96
N ALA A 50 -18.73 9.60 10.39
CA ALA A 50 -20.08 10.06 10.08
C ALA A 50 -20.43 11.39 10.77
N ARG A 51 -19.89 11.65 11.97
CA ARG A 51 -20.12 12.89 12.73
C ARG A 51 -19.14 14.00 12.35
N GLU A 52 -17.94 13.62 11.94
CA GLU A 52 -16.83 14.52 11.65
C GLU A 52 -16.27 14.29 10.23
N PRO A 53 -16.93 14.84 9.19
CA PRO A 53 -16.52 14.65 7.80
C PRO A 53 -15.12 15.23 7.51
N LYS A 54 -14.68 16.24 8.27
CA LYS A 54 -13.31 16.76 8.20
C LYS A 54 -12.28 15.69 8.61
N LEU A 55 -12.57 14.90 9.64
CA LEU A 55 -11.70 13.82 10.11
C LEU A 55 -11.67 12.66 9.10
N ALA A 56 -12.80 12.36 8.45
CA ALA A 56 -12.85 11.38 7.37
C ALA A 56 -11.95 11.80 6.19
N ARG A 57 -12.06 13.05 5.73
CA ARG A 57 -11.20 13.60 4.67
C ARG A 57 -9.73 13.60 5.05
N TRP A 58 -9.42 13.98 6.29
CA TRP A 58 -8.07 13.91 6.84
C TRP A 58 -7.49 12.50 6.80
N PHE A 59 -8.29 11.51 7.21
CA PHE A 59 -7.90 10.12 7.23
C PHE A 59 -7.62 9.59 5.81
N ASP A 60 -8.47 9.93 4.83
CA ASP A 60 -8.27 9.54 3.44
C ASP A 60 -6.96 10.07 2.86
N VAL A 61 -6.66 11.34 3.13
CA VAL A 61 -5.39 11.99 2.73
C VAL A 61 -4.20 11.31 3.40
N THR A 62 -4.31 11.00 4.70
CA THR A 62 -3.27 10.30 5.46
C THR A 62 -2.99 8.92 4.88
N MET A 63 -4.03 8.17 4.49
CA MET A 63 -3.87 6.85 3.85
C MET A 63 -3.23 6.94 2.47
N ALA A 64 -3.54 7.96 1.68
CA ALA A 64 -2.87 8.20 0.39
C ALA A 64 -1.39 8.52 0.55
N ILE A 65 -1.02 9.29 1.57
CA ILE A 65 0.38 9.61 1.90
C ILE A 65 1.12 8.36 2.39
N LEU A 66 0.48 7.52 3.20
CA LEU A 66 1.05 6.27 3.67
C LEU A 66 1.37 5.34 2.49
N GLU A 67 0.43 5.18 1.57
CA GLU A 67 0.62 4.37 0.37
C GLU A 67 1.76 4.89 -0.50
N ARG A 68 1.76 6.20 -0.79
CA ARG A 68 2.82 6.86 -1.55
C ARG A 68 4.18 6.77 -0.86
N SER A 69 4.24 6.98 0.45
CA SER A 69 5.46 6.85 1.26
C SER A 69 6.01 5.43 1.20
N CYS A 70 5.14 4.44 1.31
CA CYS A 70 5.52 3.03 1.20
C CYS A 70 6.18 2.72 -0.15
N ASP A 71 5.61 3.25 -1.24
CA ASP A 71 6.08 3.01 -2.61
C ASP A 71 7.35 3.81 -2.95
N GLU A 72 7.31 5.14 -2.76
CA GLU A 72 8.42 6.06 -3.08
C GLU A 72 9.66 5.79 -2.21
N ASP A 73 9.48 5.52 -0.92
CA ASP A 73 10.59 5.33 0.02
C ASP A 73 10.94 3.86 0.25
N ARG A 74 10.28 2.93 -0.44
CA ARG A 74 10.56 1.48 -0.42
C ARG A 74 10.65 0.94 1.01
N TRP A 75 9.53 1.02 1.74
CA TRP A 75 9.50 0.60 3.14
C TRP A 75 10.07 -0.81 3.33
N PRO A 76 10.81 -1.06 4.43
CA PRO A 76 11.28 -2.39 4.75
C PRO A 76 10.11 -3.36 4.90
N GLU A 77 10.29 -4.60 4.42
CA GLU A 77 9.26 -5.66 4.55
C GLU A 77 8.86 -5.90 6.02
N ALA A 78 9.77 -5.69 6.98
CA ALA A 78 9.48 -5.76 8.41
C ALA A 78 8.42 -4.73 8.85
N VAL A 79 8.49 -3.50 8.32
CA VAL A 79 7.52 -2.44 8.62
C VAL A 79 6.19 -2.75 7.96
N LYS A 80 6.20 -3.19 6.69
CA LYS A 80 4.99 -3.60 5.97
C LYS A 80 4.29 -4.76 6.68
N LYS A 81 5.05 -5.77 7.11
CA LYS A 81 4.54 -6.90 7.87
C LYS A 81 3.98 -6.46 9.21
N CYS A 82 4.66 -5.59 9.94
CA CYS A 82 4.13 -5.03 11.18
C CYS A 82 2.78 -4.32 10.95
N ALA A 83 2.68 -3.49 9.90
CA ALA A 83 1.44 -2.80 9.56
C ALA A 83 0.32 -3.78 9.16
N LEU A 84 0.66 -4.92 8.56
CA LEU A 84 -0.29 -5.99 8.33
C LEU A 84 -0.66 -6.73 9.61
N ASP A 85 0.26 -6.97 10.53
CA ASP A 85 -0.01 -7.70 11.77
C ASP A 85 -0.66 -6.81 12.85
N ALA A 86 -0.69 -5.49 12.63
CA ALA A 86 -1.33 -4.51 13.50
C ALA A 86 -2.82 -4.83 13.70
N LYS A 87 -3.26 -4.74 14.96
CA LYS A 87 -4.64 -5.03 15.34
C LYS A 87 -5.58 -4.00 14.71
N PRO A 88 -6.71 -4.43 14.09
CA PRO A 88 -7.67 -3.50 13.52
C PRO A 88 -8.19 -2.50 14.56
N GLY A 89 -8.26 -1.23 14.17
CA GLY A 89 -8.76 -0.16 15.04
C GLY A 89 -7.84 0.23 16.20
N ASP A 90 -6.59 -0.26 16.24
CA ASP A 90 -5.59 0.14 17.24
C ASP A 90 -4.55 1.10 16.64
N PRO A 91 -4.65 2.40 16.94
CA PRO A 91 -3.67 3.39 16.47
C PRO A 91 -2.27 3.18 17.02
N SER A 92 -2.17 2.60 18.21
CA SER A 92 -0.90 2.36 18.89
C SER A 92 -0.09 1.28 18.18
N ALA A 93 -0.76 0.30 17.57
CA ALA A 93 -0.10 -0.74 16.79
C ALA A 93 0.62 -0.16 15.57
N MET A 94 -0.01 0.78 14.86
CA MET A 94 0.63 1.48 13.73
C MET A 94 1.76 2.41 14.18
N ILE A 95 1.62 3.08 15.33
CA ILE A 95 2.70 3.87 15.93
C ILE A 95 3.89 2.98 16.31
N GLY A 96 3.64 1.76 16.82
CA GLY A 96 4.68 0.76 17.09
C GLY A 96 5.40 0.34 15.82
N CYS A 97 4.69 0.11 14.72
CA CYS A 97 5.30 -0.18 13.42
C CYS A 97 6.15 0.99 12.90
N ASN A 98 5.74 2.22 13.19
CA ASN A 98 6.52 3.40 12.84
C ASN A 98 7.88 3.42 13.57
N GLN A 99 7.99 2.88 14.79
CA GLN A 99 9.27 2.78 15.50
C GLN A 99 10.27 1.82 14.83
N THR A 100 9.79 0.84 14.08
CA THR A 100 10.64 -0.04 13.25
C THR A 100 11.09 0.59 11.93
N MET A 101 10.55 1.77 11.61
CA MET A 101 10.91 2.51 10.41
C MET A 101 12.19 3.33 10.66
N PRO A 102 13.13 3.43 9.70
CA PRO A 102 14.27 4.34 9.79
C PRO A 102 13.84 5.78 10.06
N VAL A 103 14.62 6.53 10.85
CA VAL A 103 14.28 7.91 11.28
C VAL A 103 14.06 8.83 10.07
N GLU A 104 14.87 8.67 9.01
CA GLU A 104 14.75 9.47 7.79
C GLU A 104 13.40 9.25 7.10
N LEU A 105 12.87 8.03 7.13
CA LEU A 105 11.56 7.72 6.56
C LEU A 105 10.43 8.24 7.44
N GLN A 106 10.58 8.15 8.77
CA GLN A 106 9.63 8.73 9.71
C GLN A 106 9.52 10.25 9.49
N GLN A 107 10.64 10.94 9.34
CA GLN A 107 10.69 12.39 9.09
C GLN A 107 10.01 12.74 7.76
N LYS A 108 10.36 12.07 6.66
CA LYS A 108 9.69 12.29 5.37
C LYS A 108 8.19 12.07 5.44
N MET A 109 7.74 11.03 6.14
CA MET A 109 6.33 10.77 6.31
C MET A 109 5.64 11.88 7.12
N GLN A 110 6.26 12.34 8.21
CA GLN A 110 5.77 13.47 8.99
C GLN A 110 5.71 14.76 8.18
N ASP A 111 6.72 15.05 7.36
CA ASP A 111 6.76 16.23 6.50
C ASP A 111 5.64 16.21 5.46
N ARG A 112 5.42 15.07 4.79
CA ARG A 112 4.32 14.90 3.84
C ARG A 112 2.96 15.06 4.50
N LEU A 113 2.80 14.51 5.71
CA LEU A 113 1.57 14.68 6.49
C LEU A 113 1.37 16.14 6.86
N ALA A 114 2.39 16.82 7.41
CA ALA A 114 2.32 18.22 7.78
C ALA A 114 2.02 19.14 6.57
N GLU A 115 2.59 18.85 5.40
CA GLU A 115 2.28 19.58 4.17
C GLU A 115 0.83 19.36 3.74
N ALA A 116 0.34 18.14 3.81
CA ALA A 116 -1.05 17.84 3.48
C ALA A 116 -2.04 18.45 4.47
N MET A 117 -1.69 18.52 5.76
CA MET A 117 -2.49 19.20 6.78
C MET A 117 -2.71 20.67 6.44
N LYS A 118 -1.66 21.38 6.02
CA LYS A 118 -1.76 22.79 5.61
C LYS A 118 -2.69 23.01 4.41
N LYS A 119 -2.96 21.98 3.62
CA LYS A 119 -3.85 22.02 2.45
C LYS A 119 -5.30 21.61 2.78
N LEU A 120 -5.55 21.16 4.01
CA LEU A 120 -6.86 20.72 4.48
C LEU A 120 -7.62 21.78 5.31
N ASP A 121 -6.92 22.80 5.82
CA ASP A 121 -7.49 24.04 6.38
C ASP A 121 -8.12 24.93 5.30
#